data_AF-A0AAE3FKA4-F1
#
_entry.id   AF-A0AAE3FKA4-F1
#
_cell.length_a   1.000
_cell.length_b   1.000
_cell.length_c   1.000
_cell.angle_alpha   90.00
_cell.angle_beta   90.00
_cell.angle_gamma   90.00
#
_symmetry.space_group_name_H-M   'P 1'
#
loop_
_entity.id
_entity.type
_entity.pdbx_description
1 polymer ?
#
loop_
_entity_poly.entity_id
_entity_poly.type
_entity_poly.pdbx_seq_one_letter_code
_entity_poly.pdbx_strand_id
1 'polypeptide(L)'
;MKTKRLLPLILAAATAVGVLAGCKTGGTPAQTSGTTGGTEEKPMPKLTSLSVDGENIAFDPDTNAYTVKIPDGHPVIPEVKAEAGEGAAVKVIKGTIPAGEKEGKAEVTVSSQGVDNRYTVTFVKDAEKGFVLQYADVYGYKPDYTPAEGEKLTYKSSDEKAVTVSAKGQVTAAAVTDTPVTVTAYAGDKEVGTLKIDRVVKAPINIFLVIGQSNAFGWHDTPSGANQQKFFRDESRKFDKPLPGTVWADDVTTSYDDFKFSGMYDLGAAKGCSGFYPALGKEWYALTGEKSLMLKTAVGSTPIEAWTADPELRFFGIDLYGMTVDRFNYYKDMFAAADSGFVLNRVCAFWLQGETCEEFVYDPSEHTWDSKNGQANYKYKGDWKAPSSKKDLMTADQYTGYFMSMYESLVKDVGLEFIGILPVRSMTGVSSKENLEEQQLVDLVAPRASQFAMNFAGKGNIAIVTLVTDIARTESYPDKNAEGWGYIGCFNIHYNQLGYNAIGKDSALNAARLLTAYDDKKAQQIRVYDTNGRNIIENGASVRMECGSTKQITAIVLPLYAEARSLTFTPSDPEAVRIDANGLITVPYSDDSVGKEVAVEISNGELKTVITIKIS
;
A
#
# COMPACT_ATOMS: atom_id res chain seq x y z
N MET A 1 25.84 -44.88 5.94
CA MET A 1 24.85 -45.99 5.86
C MET A 1 23.46 -45.42 6.11
N LYS A 2 22.56 -45.59 5.12
CA LYS A 2 21.08 -45.45 5.13
C LYS A 2 20.49 -44.08 5.49
N THR A 3 20.12 -43.18 4.56
CA THR A 3 19.09 -43.15 3.47
C THR A 3 17.62 -43.33 3.86
N LYS A 4 16.81 -42.30 3.52
CA LYS A 4 15.46 -42.23 2.88
C LYS A 4 14.94 -40.80 3.10
N ARG A 5 14.68 -39.87 2.16
CA ARG A 5 14.23 -39.79 0.75
C ARG A 5 12.73 -40.09 0.51
N LEU A 6 12.04 -39.04 0.02
CA LEU A 6 10.90 -38.93 -0.93
C LEU A 6 9.42 -38.93 -0.45
N LEU A 7 8.79 -37.74 -0.62
CA LEU A 7 7.53 -37.35 -1.34
C LEU A 7 6.85 -38.41 -2.26
N PRO A 8 5.68 -38.18 -2.96
CA PRO A 8 4.68 -37.08 -3.02
C PRO A 8 3.17 -37.50 -3.28
N LEU A 9 2.32 -36.49 -3.58
CA LEU A 9 1.19 -36.45 -4.55
C LEU A 9 -0.20 -36.96 -4.13
N ILE A 10 -1.25 -36.19 -4.50
CA ILE A 10 -2.37 -36.64 -5.35
C ILE A 10 -2.94 -35.43 -6.12
N LEU A 11 -3.22 -35.69 -7.40
CA LEU A 11 -3.67 -34.83 -8.49
C LEU A 11 -5.11 -35.22 -8.89
N ALA A 12 -5.87 -34.26 -9.43
CA ALA A 12 -6.96 -34.37 -10.40
C ALA A 12 -8.28 -35.10 -10.04
N ALA A 13 -9.39 -34.44 -10.38
CA ALA A 13 -10.55 -35.09 -10.98
C ALA A 13 -11.17 -34.19 -12.05
N ALA A 14 -11.21 -34.68 -13.29
CA ALA A 14 -11.96 -34.13 -14.41
C ALA A 14 -13.14 -35.07 -14.72
N THR A 15 -14.23 -34.45 -15.20
CA THR A 15 -15.29 -34.97 -16.10
C THR A 15 -15.98 -36.31 -15.80
N ALA A 16 -17.30 -36.25 -15.58
CA ALA A 16 -18.23 -37.28 -16.04
C ALA A 16 -19.60 -36.67 -16.40
N VAL A 17 -19.90 -36.69 -17.70
CA VAL A 17 -21.22 -36.50 -18.30
C VAL A 17 -22.06 -37.75 -17.98
N GLY A 18 -23.26 -37.55 -17.43
CA GLY A 18 -24.22 -38.61 -17.15
C GLY A 18 -25.62 -38.23 -17.62
N VAL A 19 -25.98 -38.73 -18.80
CA VAL A 19 -27.34 -38.75 -19.35
C VAL A 19 -28.21 -39.67 -18.48
N LEU A 20 -29.36 -39.19 -18.00
CA LEU A 20 -30.42 -40.04 -17.48
C LEU A 20 -31.74 -39.70 -18.16
N ALA A 21 -32.19 -40.63 -18.99
CA ALA A 21 -33.46 -40.64 -19.67
C ALA A 21 -34.57 -41.16 -18.73
N GLY A 22 -35.73 -40.50 -18.81
CA GLY A 22 -37.04 -41.15 -18.94
C GLY A 22 -37.64 -41.86 -17.72
N CYS A 23 -38.67 -41.25 -17.15
CA CYS A 23 -39.90 -41.98 -16.82
C CYS A 23 -41.13 -41.08 -17.03
N LYS A 24 -42.02 -41.51 -17.93
CA LYS A 24 -43.31 -40.89 -18.25
C LYS A 24 -44.41 -41.50 -17.40
N THR A 25 -45.23 -40.66 -16.77
CA THR A 25 -46.69 -40.80 -16.53
C THR A 25 -47.16 -39.38 -16.21
N GLY A 26 -48.04 -38.67 -16.92
CA GLY A 26 -49.29 -39.06 -17.56
C GLY A 26 -50.42 -38.28 -16.87
N GLY A 27 -50.76 -37.07 -17.37
CA GLY A 27 -51.89 -36.26 -16.89
C GLY A 27 -51.79 -34.78 -17.27
N THR A 28 -52.81 -34.24 -17.95
CA THR A 28 -52.95 -32.84 -18.40
C THR A 28 -54.43 -32.47 -18.29
N PRO A 29 -54.84 -31.20 -18.15
CA PRO A 29 -54.33 -30.10 -17.33
C PRO A 29 -55.41 -29.53 -16.39
N ALA A 30 -55.02 -28.80 -15.35
CA ALA A 30 -55.87 -27.77 -14.75
C ALA A 30 -55.10 -26.46 -14.70
N GLN A 31 -55.55 -25.47 -15.47
CA GLN A 31 -55.04 -24.10 -15.42
C GLN A 31 -55.35 -23.51 -14.05
N THR A 32 -54.31 -23.23 -13.27
CA THR A 32 -54.37 -22.26 -12.19
C THR A 32 -53.23 -21.28 -12.40
N SER A 33 -53.59 -20.04 -12.68
CA SER A 33 -52.71 -18.87 -12.74
C SER A 33 -52.00 -18.69 -11.40
N GLY A 34 -50.79 -19.24 -11.30
CA GLY A 34 -49.86 -18.98 -10.22
C GLY A 34 -48.79 -18.04 -10.73
N THR A 35 -48.80 -16.80 -10.22
CA THR A 35 -47.74 -15.82 -10.41
C THR A 35 -46.48 -16.37 -9.73
N THR A 36 -45.62 -17.06 -10.49
CA THR A 36 -44.27 -17.38 -10.04
C THR A 36 -43.47 -16.09 -10.00
N GLY A 37 -43.29 -15.54 -8.80
CA GLY A 37 -42.19 -14.63 -8.52
C GLY A 37 -40.89 -15.41 -8.71
N GLY A 38 -40.40 -15.45 -9.95
CA GLY A 38 -39.04 -15.87 -10.23
C GLY A 38 -38.11 -14.81 -9.65
N THR A 39 -37.24 -15.20 -8.73
CA THR A 39 -35.98 -14.51 -8.55
C THR A 39 -35.25 -14.59 -9.88
N GLU A 40 -35.34 -13.54 -10.70
CA GLU A 40 -34.49 -13.38 -11.89
C GLU A 40 -33.04 -13.49 -11.41
N GLU A 41 -32.39 -14.59 -11.75
CA GLU A 41 -30.96 -14.77 -11.56
C GLU A 41 -30.29 -13.73 -12.46
N LYS A 42 -29.74 -12.67 -11.84
CA LYS A 42 -29.10 -11.60 -12.60
C LYS A 42 -27.99 -12.21 -13.47
N PRO A 43 -27.95 -11.92 -14.78
CA PRO A 43 -26.96 -12.50 -15.66
C PRO A 43 -25.56 -12.10 -15.18
N MET A 44 -24.66 -13.08 -15.09
CA MET A 44 -23.27 -12.84 -14.69
C MET A 44 -22.62 -11.85 -15.68
N PRO A 45 -22.03 -10.74 -15.21
CA PRO A 45 -21.38 -9.79 -16.10
C PRO A 45 -20.19 -10.45 -16.79
N LYS A 46 -19.95 -10.09 -18.05
CA LYS A 46 -18.86 -10.67 -18.85
C LYS A 46 -18.06 -9.57 -19.51
N LEU A 47 -16.77 -9.83 -19.67
CA LEU A 47 -15.92 -9.02 -20.53
C LEU A 47 -16.35 -9.21 -21.99
N THR A 48 -16.13 -8.19 -22.81
CA THR A 48 -16.33 -8.21 -24.25
C THR A 48 -15.01 -8.32 -25.01
N SER A 49 -13.91 -7.89 -24.38
CA SER A 49 -12.56 -7.99 -24.94
C SER A 49 -11.52 -8.08 -23.82
N LEU A 50 -10.39 -8.69 -24.15
CA LEU A 50 -9.20 -8.76 -23.33
C LEU A 50 -7.98 -8.63 -24.25
N SER A 51 -7.05 -7.74 -23.91
CA SER A 51 -5.80 -7.54 -24.65
C SER A 51 -4.61 -7.45 -23.71
N VAL A 52 -3.45 -7.82 -24.25
CA VAL A 52 -2.17 -7.86 -23.54
C VAL A 52 -1.15 -7.11 -24.37
N ASP A 53 -0.55 -6.05 -23.81
CA ASP A 53 0.31 -5.08 -24.51
C ASP A 53 -0.33 -4.51 -25.80
N GLY A 54 -1.65 -4.35 -25.80
CA GLY A 54 -2.42 -3.87 -26.95
C GLY A 54 -2.72 -4.93 -28.01
N GLU A 55 -2.25 -6.17 -27.85
CA GLU A 55 -2.62 -7.29 -28.70
C GLU A 55 -3.85 -8.01 -28.14
N ASN A 56 -4.90 -8.16 -28.94
CA ASN A 56 -6.08 -8.92 -28.55
C ASN A 56 -5.71 -10.40 -28.43
N ILE A 57 -6.01 -10.99 -27.27
CA ILE A 57 -5.94 -12.44 -27.13
C ILE A 57 -7.19 -13.07 -27.77
N ALA A 58 -7.11 -14.34 -28.14
CA ALA A 58 -8.29 -15.10 -28.54
C ALA A 58 -9.24 -15.20 -27.33
N PHE A 59 -10.19 -14.26 -27.26
CA PHE A 59 -11.05 -14.05 -26.11
C PHE A 59 -12.36 -14.81 -26.27
N ASP A 60 -12.72 -15.53 -25.21
CA ASP A 60 -14.00 -16.21 -25.05
C ASP A 60 -14.67 -15.71 -23.77
N PRO A 61 -15.83 -15.04 -23.83
CA PRO A 61 -16.48 -14.47 -22.66
C PRO A 61 -16.89 -15.51 -21.61
N ASP A 62 -16.98 -16.80 -21.99
CA ASP A 62 -17.26 -17.93 -21.10
C ASP A 62 -16.00 -18.55 -20.46
N THR A 63 -14.81 -18.12 -20.89
CA THR A 63 -13.53 -18.55 -20.34
C THR A 63 -12.99 -17.49 -19.37
N ASN A 64 -12.84 -17.87 -18.10
CA ASN A 64 -12.36 -16.99 -17.04
C ASN A 64 -10.84 -17.10 -16.77
N ALA A 65 -10.10 -17.92 -17.51
CA ALA A 65 -8.67 -18.12 -17.29
C ALA A 65 -7.89 -18.14 -18.61
N TYR A 66 -6.84 -17.32 -18.68
CA TYR A 66 -5.99 -17.15 -19.85
C TYR A 66 -4.52 -17.35 -19.49
N THR A 67 -3.72 -17.79 -20.47
CA THR A 67 -2.27 -17.98 -20.29
C THR A 67 -1.52 -17.25 -21.39
N VAL A 68 -0.54 -16.46 -20.99
CA VAL A 68 0.35 -15.68 -21.87
C VAL A 68 1.79 -16.10 -21.61
N LYS A 69 2.48 -16.53 -22.66
CA LYS A 69 3.90 -16.86 -22.59
C LYS A 69 4.74 -15.59 -22.80
N ILE A 70 5.69 -15.35 -21.91
CA ILE A 70 6.61 -14.21 -21.97
C ILE A 70 8.07 -14.71 -21.96
N PRO A 71 9.05 -13.89 -22.37
CA PRO A 71 10.47 -14.26 -22.28
C PRO A 71 10.88 -14.68 -20.87
N ASP A 72 11.89 -15.54 -20.77
CA ASP A 72 12.57 -15.85 -19.51
C ASP A 72 13.41 -14.66 -19.02
N GLY A 73 14.02 -14.79 -17.85
CA GLY A 73 14.72 -13.72 -17.16
C GLY A 73 13.76 -12.86 -16.36
N HIS A 74 13.89 -11.54 -16.49
CA HIS A 74 13.12 -10.52 -15.79
C HIS A 74 12.42 -9.61 -16.82
N PRO A 75 11.53 -10.14 -17.68
CA PRO A 75 10.81 -9.32 -18.65
C PRO A 75 9.93 -8.28 -17.94
N VAL A 76 9.56 -7.22 -18.66
CA VAL A 76 8.46 -6.34 -18.23
C VAL A 76 7.17 -7.15 -18.24
N ILE A 77 6.40 -7.06 -17.16
CA ILE A 77 5.10 -7.73 -17.07
C ILE A 77 4.13 -7.02 -18.03
N PRO A 78 3.50 -7.76 -18.96
CA PRO A 78 2.60 -7.16 -19.94
C PRO A 78 1.42 -6.39 -19.32
N GLU A 79 1.02 -5.30 -19.96
CA GLU A 79 -0.16 -4.53 -19.61
C GLU A 79 -1.42 -5.30 -20.01
N VAL A 80 -2.35 -5.50 -19.07
CA VAL A 80 -3.66 -6.10 -19.34
C VAL A 80 -4.70 -5.00 -19.50
N LYS A 81 -5.44 -5.00 -20.61
CA LYS A 81 -6.61 -4.15 -20.83
C LYS A 81 -7.83 -5.00 -21.12
N ALA A 82 -8.97 -4.58 -20.61
CA ALA A 82 -10.21 -5.30 -20.76
C ALA A 82 -11.38 -4.34 -20.89
N GLU A 83 -12.39 -4.75 -21.65
CA GLU A 83 -13.63 -3.98 -21.83
C GLU A 83 -14.83 -4.87 -21.47
N ALA A 84 -15.94 -4.23 -21.10
CA ALA A 84 -17.21 -4.89 -20.83
C ALA A 84 -18.36 -4.11 -21.48
N GLY A 85 -19.54 -4.75 -21.52
CA GLY A 85 -20.76 -4.12 -22.02
C GLY A 85 -21.17 -2.88 -21.22
N GLU A 86 -22.05 -2.08 -21.82
CA GLU A 86 -22.56 -0.84 -21.20
C GLU A 86 -23.16 -1.09 -19.81
N GLY A 87 -22.80 -0.24 -18.84
CA GLY A 87 -23.27 -0.37 -17.44
C GLY A 87 -22.50 -1.38 -16.58
N ALA A 88 -21.41 -1.98 -17.09
CA ALA A 88 -20.48 -2.77 -16.30
C ALA A 88 -19.19 -1.98 -15.99
N ALA A 89 -18.71 -2.09 -14.75
CA ALA A 89 -17.42 -1.54 -14.33
C ALA A 89 -16.33 -2.61 -14.49
N VAL A 90 -15.20 -2.23 -15.07
CA VAL A 90 -14.03 -3.12 -15.22
C VAL A 90 -12.91 -2.62 -14.32
N LYS A 91 -12.34 -3.52 -13.52
CA LYS A 91 -11.18 -3.27 -12.69
C LYS A 91 -10.09 -4.27 -13.05
N VAL A 92 -8.92 -3.76 -13.44
CA VAL A 92 -7.73 -4.57 -13.70
C VAL A 92 -6.77 -4.45 -12.52
N ILE A 93 -6.41 -5.58 -11.92
CA ILE A 93 -5.31 -5.68 -10.97
C ILE A 93 -4.07 -6.11 -11.73
N LYS A 94 -3.02 -5.26 -11.67
CA LYS A 94 -1.78 -5.46 -12.42
C LYS A 94 -1.15 -6.82 -12.12
N GLY A 95 -0.59 -7.40 -13.17
CA GLY A 95 0.16 -8.63 -13.10
C GLY A 95 1.43 -8.53 -12.25
N THR A 96 1.76 -9.60 -11.53
CA THR A 96 3.04 -9.71 -10.81
C THR A 96 3.68 -11.07 -11.02
N ILE A 97 5.00 -11.11 -11.18
CA ILE A 97 5.80 -12.33 -11.20
C ILE A 97 6.87 -12.18 -10.12
N PRO A 98 6.72 -12.85 -8.97
CA PRO A 98 7.69 -12.73 -7.90
C PRO A 98 9.09 -13.12 -8.37
N ALA A 99 10.10 -12.47 -7.80
CA ALA A 99 11.50 -12.70 -8.13
C ALA A 99 11.86 -14.17 -7.89
N GLY A 100 12.37 -14.84 -8.93
CA GLY A 100 12.70 -16.27 -8.91
C GLY A 100 11.56 -17.20 -9.30
N GLU A 101 10.33 -16.70 -9.44
CA GLU A 101 9.19 -17.49 -9.90
C GLU A 101 9.10 -17.56 -11.43
N LYS A 102 8.51 -18.65 -11.92
CA LYS A 102 8.28 -18.90 -13.35
C LYS A 102 6.93 -18.38 -13.84
N GLU A 103 5.99 -18.19 -12.93
CA GLU A 103 4.62 -17.82 -13.24
C GLU A 103 4.16 -16.65 -12.38
N GLY A 104 3.29 -15.84 -12.94
CA GLY A 104 2.62 -14.75 -12.25
C GLY A 104 1.24 -14.53 -12.82
N LYS A 105 0.46 -13.65 -12.19
CA LYS A 105 -0.96 -13.47 -12.53
C LYS A 105 -1.34 -12.01 -12.50
N ALA A 106 -2.23 -11.62 -13.41
CA ALA A 106 -3.10 -10.45 -13.32
C ALA A 106 -4.55 -10.92 -13.12
N GLU A 107 -5.37 -10.04 -12.54
CA GLU A 107 -6.79 -10.29 -12.35
C GLU A 107 -7.61 -9.17 -12.99
N VAL A 108 -8.73 -9.53 -13.60
CA VAL A 108 -9.71 -8.59 -14.12
C VAL A 108 -11.05 -8.92 -13.51
N THR A 109 -11.65 -7.95 -12.82
CA THR A 109 -13.00 -8.08 -12.28
C THR A 109 -13.93 -7.22 -13.11
N VAL A 110 -15.05 -7.80 -13.54
CA VAL A 110 -16.17 -7.07 -14.14
C VAL A 110 -17.36 -7.13 -13.18
N SER A 111 -17.89 -5.95 -12.85
CA SER A 111 -18.96 -5.77 -11.88
C SER A 111 -20.18 -5.14 -12.55
N SER A 112 -21.35 -5.73 -12.39
CA SER A 112 -22.61 -5.13 -12.82
C SER A 112 -23.75 -5.51 -11.87
N GLN A 113 -24.57 -4.53 -11.50
CA GLN A 113 -25.76 -4.71 -10.65
C GLN A 113 -25.51 -5.47 -9.33
N GLY A 114 -24.30 -5.34 -8.75
CA GLY A 114 -23.90 -6.01 -7.51
C GLY A 114 -23.47 -7.47 -7.68
N VAL A 115 -23.21 -7.92 -8.91
CA VAL A 115 -22.63 -9.22 -9.22
C VAL A 115 -21.25 -9.00 -9.83
N ASP A 116 -20.27 -9.80 -9.41
CA ASP A 116 -18.90 -9.76 -9.91
C ASP A 116 -18.58 -11.06 -10.68
N ASN A 117 -17.82 -10.91 -11.77
CA ASN A 117 -17.19 -12.02 -12.47
C ASN A 117 -15.69 -11.74 -12.61
N ARG A 118 -14.86 -12.76 -12.38
CA ARG A 118 -13.40 -12.63 -12.29
C ARG A 118 -12.71 -13.43 -13.36
N TYR A 119 -11.81 -12.77 -14.06
CA TYR A 119 -10.93 -13.34 -15.06
C TYR A 119 -9.48 -13.32 -14.55
N THR A 120 -8.73 -14.37 -14.82
CA THR A 120 -7.30 -14.47 -14.46
C THR A 120 -6.45 -14.58 -15.72
N VAL A 121 -5.42 -13.74 -15.82
CA VAL A 121 -4.40 -13.85 -16.87
C VAL A 121 -3.10 -14.30 -16.23
N THR A 122 -2.66 -15.53 -16.57
CA THR A 122 -1.42 -16.11 -16.06
C THR A 122 -0.29 -15.84 -17.04
N PHE A 123 0.78 -15.23 -16.57
CA PHE A 123 2.02 -15.03 -17.32
C PHE A 123 2.99 -16.15 -16.99
N VAL A 124 3.51 -16.83 -18.01
CA VAL A 124 4.45 -17.94 -17.86
C VAL A 124 5.74 -17.60 -18.59
N LYS A 125 6.87 -17.59 -17.86
CA LYS A 125 8.20 -17.43 -18.44
C LYS A 125 8.53 -18.64 -19.30
N ASP A 126 8.94 -18.37 -20.52
CA ASP A 126 9.25 -19.36 -21.53
C ASP A 126 10.56 -19.00 -22.23
N ALA A 127 11.57 -19.87 -22.08
CA ALA A 127 12.88 -19.67 -22.68
C ALA A 127 12.82 -19.65 -24.22
N GLU A 128 11.80 -20.26 -24.84
CA GLU A 128 11.59 -20.18 -26.30
C GLU A 128 11.20 -18.78 -26.76
N LYS A 129 10.69 -17.94 -25.85
CA LYS A 129 10.38 -16.52 -26.11
C LYS A 129 11.61 -15.61 -25.94
N GLY A 130 12.76 -16.17 -25.56
CA GLY A 130 14.02 -15.46 -25.33
C GLY A 130 14.29 -15.19 -23.86
N PHE A 131 15.37 -14.45 -23.58
CA PHE A 131 15.80 -14.07 -22.25
C PHE A 131 15.98 -12.54 -22.19
N VAL A 132 15.16 -11.87 -21.40
CA VAL A 132 15.13 -10.41 -21.30
C VAL A 132 15.52 -9.97 -19.90
N LEU A 133 16.38 -8.97 -19.82
CA LEU A 133 16.67 -8.25 -18.57
C LEU A 133 16.15 -6.82 -18.67
N GLN A 134 15.83 -6.22 -17.54
CA GLN A 134 15.58 -4.80 -17.43
C GLN A 134 16.89 -4.07 -17.13
N TYR A 135 16.96 -2.80 -17.50
CA TYR A 135 18.04 -1.92 -17.09
C TYR A 135 18.22 -2.01 -15.58
N ALA A 136 19.47 -2.14 -15.17
CA ALA A 136 19.82 -2.24 -13.78
C ALA A 136 19.24 -3.52 -13.10
N ASP A 137 19.12 -4.61 -13.84
CA ASP A 137 18.96 -5.93 -13.23
C ASP A 137 20.30 -6.56 -12.86
N VAL A 138 20.25 -7.41 -11.84
CA VAL A 138 21.34 -8.28 -11.42
C VAL A 138 20.88 -9.72 -11.51
N TYR A 139 21.54 -10.52 -12.32
CA TYR A 139 21.21 -11.93 -12.55
C TYR A 139 22.39 -12.84 -12.21
N GLY A 140 22.14 -13.91 -11.45
CA GLY A 140 23.16 -14.91 -11.12
C GLY A 140 23.27 -15.96 -12.21
N TYR A 141 24.21 -15.83 -13.14
CA TYR A 141 24.45 -16.83 -14.15
C TYR A 141 25.22 -18.02 -13.57
N LYS A 142 24.62 -19.21 -13.65
CA LYS A 142 25.24 -20.48 -13.30
C LYS A 142 25.24 -21.37 -14.55
N PRO A 143 26.40 -21.58 -15.21
CA PRO A 143 26.47 -22.53 -16.32
C PRO A 143 26.14 -23.94 -15.82
N ASP A 144 25.57 -24.76 -16.70
CA ASP A 144 25.40 -26.21 -16.44
C ASP A 144 26.75 -26.93 -16.57
N TYR A 145 27.64 -26.61 -15.62
CA TYR A 145 28.99 -27.14 -15.53
C TYR A 145 29.36 -27.29 -14.07
N THR A 146 29.91 -28.45 -13.71
CA THR A 146 30.42 -28.71 -12.37
C THR A 146 31.95 -28.60 -12.40
N PRO A 147 32.55 -27.55 -11.81
CA PRO A 147 34.00 -27.40 -11.80
C PRO A 147 34.68 -28.49 -10.97
N ALA A 148 35.86 -28.91 -11.39
CA ALA A 148 36.71 -29.76 -10.56
C ALA A 148 37.16 -29.02 -9.28
N GLU A 149 37.60 -29.76 -8.27
CA GLU A 149 38.09 -29.14 -7.03
C GLU A 149 39.25 -28.17 -7.32
N GLY A 150 39.11 -26.91 -6.89
CA GLY A 150 40.07 -25.85 -7.14
C GLY A 150 39.98 -25.16 -8.51
N GLU A 151 39.16 -25.68 -9.44
CA GLU A 151 38.90 -25.05 -10.74
C GLU A 151 38.03 -23.80 -10.55
N LYS A 152 38.44 -22.68 -11.16
CA LYS A 152 37.73 -21.41 -11.08
C LYS A 152 37.15 -21.06 -12.44
N LEU A 153 35.88 -20.66 -12.44
CA LEU A 153 35.24 -20.12 -13.63
C LEU A 153 35.64 -18.66 -13.86
N THR A 154 35.83 -18.30 -15.12
CA THR A 154 35.91 -16.91 -15.58
C THR A 154 34.74 -16.61 -16.52
N TYR A 155 34.40 -15.34 -16.66
CA TYR A 155 33.25 -14.90 -17.44
C TYR A 155 33.63 -13.74 -18.35
N LYS A 156 33.04 -13.70 -19.54
CA LYS A 156 33.23 -12.62 -20.51
C LYS A 156 31.90 -12.20 -21.11
N SER A 157 31.66 -10.90 -21.23
CA SER A 157 30.54 -10.35 -22.00
C SER A 157 30.97 -10.03 -23.43
N SER A 158 30.10 -10.26 -24.41
CA SER A 158 30.30 -9.80 -25.78
C SER A 158 30.14 -8.28 -25.93
N ASP A 159 29.44 -7.63 -25.01
CA ASP A 159 29.28 -6.17 -24.93
C ASP A 159 29.26 -5.72 -23.46
N GLU A 160 30.42 -5.31 -22.97
CA GLU A 160 30.60 -4.83 -21.59
C GLU A 160 29.93 -3.48 -21.31
N LYS A 161 29.53 -2.72 -22.34
CA LYS A 161 28.79 -1.47 -22.14
C LYS A 161 27.33 -1.75 -21.81
N ALA A 162 26.74 -2.75 -22.47
CA ALA A 162 25.35 -3.15 -22.23
C ALA A 162 25.21 -4.11 -21.06
N VAL A 163 26.11 -5.08 -20.91
CA VAL A 163 26.05 -6.10 -19.87
C VAL A 163 27.44 -6.36 -19.31
N THR A 164 27.61 -6.18 -18.01
CA THR A 164 28.85 -6.54 -17.30
C THR A 164 28.67 -7.87 -16.58
N VAL A 165 29.76 -8.57 -16.31
CA VAL A 165 29.74 -9.81 -15.54
C VAL A 165 30.91 -9.85 -14.56
N SER A 166 30.62 -10.15 -13.29
CA SER A 166 31.66 -10.27 -12.27
C SER A 166 32.35 -11.64 -12.32
N ALA A 167 33.48 -11.77 -11.63
CA ALA A 167 34.18 -13.05 -11.46
C ALA A 167 33.34 -14.15 -10.77
N LYS A 168 32.19 -13.80 -10.16
CA LYS A 168 31.26 -14.74 -9.53
C LYS A 168 30.09 -15.14 -10.45
N GLY A 169 30.09 -14.70 -11.71
CA GLY A 169 28.96 -14.94 -12.63
C GLY A 169 27.76 -14.04 -12.37
N GLN A 170 27.94 -12.95 -11.61
CA GLN A 170 26.89 -11.96 -11.42
C GLN A 170 26.86 -11.03 -12.64
N VAL A 171 25.80 -11.18 -13.43
CA VAL A 171 25.51 -10.40 -14.64
C VAL A 171 24.75 -9.14 -14.25
N THR A 172 25.18 -7.98 -14.74
CA THR A 172 24.51 -6.69 -14.50
C THR A 172 24.15 -6.03 -15.82
N ALA A 173 22.88 -5.71 -16.00
CA ALA A 173 22.36 -4.97 -17.15
C ALA A 173 22.71 -3.48 -17.02
N ALA A 174 23.75 -3.04 -17.72
CA ALA A 174 24.39 -1.73 -17.58
C ALA A 174 23.89 -0.67 -18.58
N ALA A 175 23.28 -1.07 -19.71
CA ALA A 175 22.62 -0.16 -20.65
C ALA A 175 21.49 -0.87 -21.41
N VAL A 176 20.48 -0.09 -21.83
CA VAL A 176 19.39 -0.56 -22.70
C VAL A 176 19.97 -0.92 -24.07
N THR A 177 19.58 -2.07 -24.61
CA THR A 177 20.00 -2.55 -25.93
C THR A 177 18.97 -3.51 -26.50
N ASP A 178 18.64 -3.35 -27.78
CA ASP A 178 17.87 -4.35 -28.56
C ASP A 178 18.79 -5.37 -29.25
N THR A 179 20.12 -5.20 -29.14
CA THR A 179 21.09 -6.14 -29.70
C THR A 179 21.40 -7.24 -28.69
N PRO A 180 21.34 -8.52 -29.07
CA PRO A 180 21.65 -9.62 -28.17
C PRO A 180 23.07 -9.55 -27.62
N VAL A 181 23.22 -9.83 -26.33
CA VAL A 181 24.51 -9.91 -25.62
C VAL A 181 24.72 -11.33 -25.11
N THR A 182 25.92 -11.87 -25.33
CA THR A 182 26.29 -13.21 -24.85
C THR A 182 27.28 -13.10 -23.71
N VAL A 183 26.95 -13.73 -22.58
CA VAL A 183 27.88 -13.95 -21.47
C VAL A 183 28.40 -15.37 -21.55
N THR A 184 29.70 -15.52 -21.78
CA THR A 184 30.35 -16.83 -21.88
C THR A 184 31.10 -17.15 -20.59
N ALA A 185 30.88 -18.34 -20.05
CA ALA A 185 31.63 -18.91 -18.93
C ALA A 185 32.74 -19.82 -19.45
N TYR A 186 33.92 -19.72 -18.82
CA TYR A 186 35.09 -20.51 -19.16
C TYR A 186 35.64 -21.23 -17.93
N ALA A 187 36.16 -22.44 -18.16
CA ALA A 187 36.98 -23.18 -17.22
C ALA A 187 38.40 -23.26 -17.81
N GLY A 188 39.30 -22.41 -17.32
CA GLY A 188 40.55 -22.11 -18.05
C GLY A 188 40.25 -21.45 -19.39
N ASP A 189 40.77 -22.02 -20.48
CA ASP A 189 40.53 -21.55 -21.86
C ASP A 189 39.31 -22.23 -22.53
N LYS A 190 38.70 -23.21 -21.85
CA LYS A 190 37.57 -23.97 -22.40
C LYS A 190 36.27 -23.25 -22.12
N GLU A 191 35.49 -22.97 -23.15
CA GLU A 191 34.10 -22.54 -23.01
C GLU A 191 33.26 -23.67 -22.39
N VAL A 192 32.53 -23.36 -21.32
CA VAL A 192 31.70 -24.33 -20.57
C VAL A 192 30.23 -23.97 -20.53
N GLY A 193 29.84 -22.80 -21.05
CA GLY A 193 28.44 -22.43 -21.23
C GLY A 193 28.26 -20.99 -21.64
N THR A 194 27.11 -20.70 -22.23
CA THR A 194 26.70 -19.33 -22.61
C THR A 194 25.34 -18.98 -22.05
N LEU A 195 25.17 -17.71 -21.66
CA LEU A 195 23.90 -17.07 -21.41
C LEU A 195 23.68 -16.04 -22.51
N LYS A 196 22.68 -16.27 -23.36
CA LYS A 196 22.25 -15.31 -24.37
C LYS A 196 21.16 -14.42 -23.76
N ILE A 197 21.42 -13.12 -23.70
CA ILE A 197 20.47 -12.08 -23.30
C ILE A 197 20.00 -11.45 -24.60
N ASP A 198 18.74 -11.64 -24.98
CA ASP A 198 18.24 -11.18 -26.28
C ASP A 198 18.14 -9.65 -26.35
N ARG A 199 17.85 -9.01 -25.21
CA ARG A 199 17.82 -7.54 -25.07
C ARG A 199 17.83 -7.13 -23.60
N VAL A 200 18.23 -5.88 -23.38
CA VAL A 200 18.05 -5.15 -22.12
C VAL A 200 17.04 -4.04 -22.36
N VAL A 201 15.89 -4.09 -21.71
CA VAL A 201 14.82 -3.10 -21.89
C VAL A 201 14.88 -2.02 -20.81
N LYS A 202 14.18 -0.89 -21.03
CA LYS A 202 14.01 0.11 -19.96
C LYS A 202 13.33 -0.52 -18.75
N ALA A 203 13.80 -0.18 -17.56
CA ALA A 203 13.22 -0.69 -16.33
C ALA A 203 12.02 0.17 -15.88
N PRO A 204 10.88 -0.44 -15.55
CA PRO A 204 9.81 0.25 -14.84
C PRO A 204 10.31 0.74 -13.48
N ILE A 205 10.08 2.02 -13.20
CA ILE A 205 10.37 2.65 -11.92
C ILE A 205 9.12 3.30 -11.35
N ASN A 206 8.83 3.05 -10.08
CA ASN A 206 7.73 3.65 -9.34
C ASN A 206 8.26 4.81 -8.50
N ILE A 207 7.46 5.86 -8.34
CA ILE A 207 7.71 6.91 -7.36
C ILE A 207 6.71 6.75 -6.21
N PHE A 208 7.24 6.52 -5.01
CA PHE A 208 6.47 6.49 -3.77
C PHE A 208 6.76 7.76 -2.99
N LEU A 209 5.78 8.66 -2.94
CA LEU A 209 5.82 9.87 -2.13
C LEU A 209 5.65 9.46 -0.67
N VAL A 210 6.60 9.83 0.19
CA VAL A 210 6.55 9.61 1.63
C VAL A 210 6.36 10.98 2.26
N ILE A 211 5.10 11.32 2.54
CA ILE A 211 4.61 12.67 2.86
C ILE A 211 3.91 12.69 4.21
N GLY A 212 3.70 13.88 4.76
CA GLY A 212 2.87 14.07 5.93
C GLY A 212 3.60 14.61 7.16
N GLN A 213 2.93 14.51 8.29
CA GLN A 213 3.16 15.32 9.48
C GLN A 213 4.18 14.70 10.45
N SER A 214 4.73 13.55 10.09
CA SER A 214 5.71 12.85 10.89
C SER A 214 6.98 12.61 10.09
N ASN A 215 8.12 12.88 10.72
CA ASN A 215 9.40 12.39 10.23
C ASN A 215 9.62 10.91 10.58
N ALA A 216 8.58 10.22 11.07
CA ALA A 216 8.68 8.81 11.43
C ALA A 216 8.65 7.86 10.24
N PHE A 217 9.66 7.97 9.40
CA PHE A 217 9.94 7.07 8.29
C PHE A 217 10.99 5.99 8.67
N GLY A 218 11.83 6.20 9.68
CA GLY A 218 12.86 5.26 10.14
C GLY A 218 14.27 5.70 9.71
N TRP A 219 15.18 5.81 10.68
CA TRP A 219 16.58 6.16 10.47
C TRP A 219 17.41 4.91 10.19
N HIS A 220 18.50 5.08 9.45
CA HIS A 220 19.43 3.98 9.15
C HIS A 220 20.25 3.61 10.38
N ASP A 221 20.74 2.37 10.40
CA ASP A 221 21.85 1.99 11.28
C ASP A 221 23.11 2.77 10.87
N THR A 222 23.32 3.90 11.51
CA THR A 222 24.59 4.63 11.40
C THR A 222 25.65 3.89 12.19
N PRO A 223 26.85 3.66 11.61
CA PRO A 223 27.94 3.01 12.34
C PRO A 223 28.14 3.66 13.71
N SER A 224 28.36 2.85 14.74
CA SER A 224 28.53 3.35 16.11
C SER A 224 29.59 4.46 16.16
N GLY A 225 29.21 5.63 16.67
CA GLY A 225 30.07 6.81 16.77
C GLY A 225 30.13 7.70 15.51
N ALA A 226 29.44 7.34 14.42
CA ALA A 226 29.32 8.20 13.25
C ALA A 226 28.28 9.31 13.49
N ASN A 227 28.58 10.53 13.04
CA ASN A 227 27.56 11.58 12.94
C ASN A 227 26.58 11.20 11.83
N GLN A 228 25.32 10.99 12.22
CA GLN A 228 24.28 10.49 11.32
C GLN A 228 24.08 11.39 10.10
N GLN A 229 23.93 12.70 10.31
CA GLN A 229 23.71 13.68 9.24
C GLN A 229 24.90 13.74 8.26
N LYS A 230 26.13 13.66 8.77
CA LYS A 230 27.34 13.62 7.94
C LYS A 230 27.40 12.33 7.13
N PHE A 231 27.11 11.18 7.75
CA PHE A 231 27.09 9.89 7.06
C PHE A 231 26.09 9.90 5.90
N PHE A 232 24.86 10.41 6.12
CA PHE A 232 23.87 10.52 5.06
C PHE A 232 24.32 11.38 3.91
N ARG A 233 24.82 12.58 4.20
CA ARG A 233 25.30 13.49 3.16
C ARG A 233 26.46 12.90 2.35
N ASP A 234 27.31 12.09 2.97
CA ASP A 234 28.47 11.51 2.29
C ASP A 234 28.08 10.26 1.48
N GLU A 235 27.09 9.47 1.90
CA GLU A 235 26.53 8.35 1.12
C GLU A 235 25.63 8.82 -0.02
N SER A 236 24.82 9.86 0.19
CA SER A 236 23.87 10.38 -0.81
C SER A 236 24.54 11.05 -2.02
N ARG A 237 25.75 11.61 -1.83
CA ARG A 237 26.55 12.22 -2.90
C ARG A 237 27.18 11.21 -3.86
N LYS A 238 27.06 9.91 -3.61
CA LYS A 238 27.65 8.86 -4.45
C LYS A 238 26.76 8.45 -5.61
N PHE A 239 25.52 8.92 -5.68
CA PHE A 239 24.53 8.45 -6.62
C PHE A 239 23.89 9.62 -7.39
N ASP A 240 24.21 9.70 -8.67
CA ASP A 240 23.54 10.63 -9.61
C ASP A 240 22.33 9.97 -10.28
N LYS A 241 22.30 8.63 -10.27
CA LYS A 241 21.24 7.83 -10.86
C LYS A 241 20.90 6.62 -10.00
N PRO A 242 19.67 6.13 -10.14
CA PRO A 242 19.25 4.91 -9.50
C PRO A 242 20.07 3.65 -9.90
N LEU A 243 20.69 2.93 -8.95
CA LEU A 243 21.49 1.69 -9.19
C LEU A 243 20.73 0.33 -9.25
N PRO A 244 21.24 -0.67 -9.97
CA PRO A 244 20.59 -1.96 -10.15
C PRO A 244 20.03 -2.67 -8.90
N GLY A 245 18.72 -2.95 -8.87
CA GLY A 245 18.06 -3.78 -7.84
C GLY A 245 17.88 -3.13 -6.46
N THR A 246 17.82 -1.80 -6.40
CA THR A 246 17.87 -1.05 -5.14
C THR A 246 16.63 -0.18 -4.92
N VAL A 247 16.33 0.12 -3.66
CA VAL A 247 15.28 1.07 -3.28
C VAL A 247 15.97 2.39 -2.97
N TRP A 248 15.67 3.45 -3.70
CA TRP A 248 16.28 4.74 -3.39
C TRP A 248 15.43 5.56 -2.48
N ALA A 249 16.07 6.44 -1.72
CA ALA A 249 15.38 7.56 -1.11
C ALA A 249 16.08 8.87 -1.43
N ASP A 250 15.28 9.91 -1.56
CA ASP A 250 15.73 11.29 -1.58
C ASP A 250 15.04 12.03 -0.44
N ASP A 251 15.82 12.74 0.35
CA ASP A 251 15.38 13.40 1.57
C ASP A 251 15.39 14.93 1.38
N VAL A 252 14.30 15.56 1.80
CA VAL A 252 14.21 17.00 1.95
C VAL A 252 14.69 17.34 3.36
N THR A 253 15.98 17.70 3.47
CA THR A 253 16.58 17.97 4.79
C THR A 253 16.04 19.26 5.40
N THR A 254 15.67 19.19 6.68
CA THR A 254 14.95 20.22 7.44
C THR A 254 15.84 21.35 7.99
N SER A 255 16.88 21.80 7.29
CA SER A 255 17.54 23.03 7.74
C SER A 255 16.63 24.22 7.38
N TYR A 256 16.02 24.83 8.40
CA TYR A 256 15.12 25.99 8.32
C TYR A 256 15.67 27.13 7.42
N ASP A 257 16.99 27.22 7.26
CA ASP A 257 17.65 28.27 6.49
C ASP A 257 18.04 27.89 5.05
N ASP A 258 17.86 26.63 4.61
CA ASP A 258 18.41 26.22 3.30
C ASP A 258 17.74 25.04 2.57
N PHE A 259 16.78 24.29 3.16
CA PHE A 259 16.07 23.11 2.58
C PHE A 259 16.63 22.58 1.25
N LYS A 260 17.78 21.89 1.30
CA LYS A 260 18.44 21.31 0.11
C LYS A 260 18.09 19.82 0.03
N PHE A 261 17.79 19.36 -1.19
CA PHE A 261 17.68 17.93 -1.49
C PHE A 261 18.99 17.23 -1.16
N SER A 262 18.94 16.16 -0.38
CA SER A 262 20.15 15.48 0.10
C SER A 262 20.84 14.64 -0.96
N GLY A 263 20.14 14.28 -2.05
CA GLY A 263 20.62 13.34 -3.06
C GLY A 263 20.14 11.91 -2.80
N MET A 264 20.30 11.04 -3.80
CA MET A 264 19.79 9.66 -3.79
C MET A 264 20.68 8.71 -2.97
N TYR A 265 20.11 7.70 -2.31
CA TYR A 265 20.89 6.62 -1.67
C TYR A 265 20.16 5.27 -1.72
N ASP A 266 20.93 4.19 -1.80
CA ASP A 266 20.46 2.79 -1.90
C ASP A 266 20.18 2.17 -0.51
N LEU A 267 18.94 1.73 -0.29
CA LEU A 267 18.47 1.07 0.93
C LEU A 267 18.64 -0.46 0.94
N GLY A 268 18.85 -1.08 -0.21
CA GLY A 268 19.10 -2.52 -0.36
C GLY A 268 20.51 -2.93 0.08
N ALA A 269 21.50 -2.04 -0.07
CA ALA A 269 22.88 -2.27 0.36
C ALA A 269 23.12 -2.04 1.86
N ALA A 270 22.26 -1.28 2.53
CA ALA A 270 22.43 -0.90 3.93
C ALA A 270 21.96 -2.04 4.87
N LYS A 271 22.92 -2.77 5.45
CA LYS A 271 22.65 -3.70 6.57
C LYS A 271 21.93 -2.94 7.69
N GLY A 272 20.76 -3.43 8.13
CA GLY A 272 20.01 -2.86 9.27
C GLY A 272 18.86 -1.92 8.92
N CYS A 273 18.61 -1.59 7.65
CA CYS A 273 17.43 -0.79 7.30
C CYS A 273 16.14 -1.61 7.47
N SER A 274 15.27 -1.24 8.43
CA SER A 274 14.03 -2.00 8.68
C SER A 274 12.74 -1.17 8.84
N GLY A 275 12.79 0.13 8.53
CA GLY A 275 11.59 0.98 8.51
C GLY A 275 10.58 0.60 7.42
N PHE A 276 9.46 1.32 7.35
CA PHE A 276 8.38 1.06 6.38
C PHE A 276 8.86 1.19 4.92
N TYR A 277 9.47 2.31 4.53
CA TYR A 277 9.79 2.55 3.12
C TYR A 277 10.91 1.63 2.57
N PRO A 278 12.00 1.29 3.29
CA PRO A 278 12.95 0.28 2.80
C PRO A 278 12.30 -1.10 2.67
N ALA A 279 11.44 -1.47 3.63
CA ALA A 279 10.71 -2.72 3.59
C ALA A 279 9.74 -2.77 2.40
N LEU A 280 9.01 -1.68 2.14
CA LEU A 280 8.11 -1.57 1.00
C LEU A 280 8.85 -1.75 -0.31
N GLY A 281 9.94 -1.03 -0.54
CA GLY A 281 10.66 -1.16 -1.80
C GLY A 281 11.25 -2.57 -2.01
N LYS A 282 11.72 -3.21 -0.93
CA LYS A 282 12.23 -4.59 -1.00
C LYS A 282 11.12 -5.58 -1.31
N GLU A 283 10.00 -5.50 -0.61
CA GLU A 283 8.84 -6.36 -0.83
C GLU A 283 8.26 -6.12 -2.23
N TRP A 284 8.15 -4.87 -2.65
CA TRP A 284 7.72 -4.48 -3.98
C TRP A 284 8.58 -5.13 -5.07
N TYR A 285 9.90 -4.99 -4.97
CA TYR A 285 10.82 -5.61 -5.93
C TYR A 285 10.72 -7.13 -5.91
N ALA A 286 10.58 -7.75 -4.73
CA ALA A 286 10.41 -9.19 -4.60
C ALA A 286 9.13 -9.69 -5.26
N LEU A 287 8.04 -8.92 -5.24
CA LEU A 287 6.77 -9.30 -5.84
C LEU A 287 6.68 -8.97 -7.33
N THR A 288 7.26 -7.86 -7.76
CA THR A 288 7.01 -7.27 -9.09
C THR A 288 8.22 -7.28 -10.02
N GLY A 289 9.44 -7.35 -9.47
CA GLY A 289 10.68 -7.06 -10.19
C GLY A 289 10.87 -5.57 -10.54
N GLU A 290 9.91 -4.70 -10.21
CA GLU A 290 9.96 -3.27 -10.53
C GLU A 290 10.77 -2.48 -9.50
N LYS A 291 11.39 -1.40 -9.97
CA LYS A 291 12.26 -0.55 -9.15
C LYS A 291 11.44 0.56 -8.51
N SER A 292 11.91 1.11 -7.39
CA SER A 292 11.17 2.12 -6.62
C SER A 292 12.07 3.25 -6.15
N LEU A 293 11.63 4.48 -6.38
CA LEU A 293 12.16 5.70 -5.78
C LEU A 293 11.22 6.16 -4.67
N MET A 294 11.73 6.26 -3.45
CA MET A 294 11.04 6.83 -2.29
C MET A 294 11.35 8.32 -2.24
N LEU A 295 10.39 9.18 -2.58
CA LEU A 295 10.55 10.63 -2.46
C LEU A 295 10.05 11.08 -1.09
N LYS A 296 10.97 11.43 -0.18
CA LYS A 296 10.63 11.81 1.18
C LYS A 296 10.54 13.31 1.30
N THR A 297 9.33 13.80 1.55
CA THR A 297 9.10 15.21 1.89
C THR A 297 8.47 15.35 3.26
N ALA A 298 8.07 14.26 3.93
CA ALA A 298 7.41 14.30 5.23
C ALA A 298 8.19 15.10 6.27
N VAL A 299 7.50 16.02 6.95
CA VAL A 299 8.07 16.94 7.92
C VAL A 299 7.35 16.75 9.25
N GLY A 300 8.13 16.43 10.28
CA GLY A 300 7.62 16.31 11.64
C GLY A 300 7.02 17.62 12.14
N SER A 301 5.99 17.53 12.98
CA SER A 301 5.32 18.69 13.56
C SER A 301 4.71 19.66 12.51
N THR A 302 4.29 19.17 11.34
CA THR A 302 3.54 19.98 10.35
C THR A 302 2.03 19.73 10.36
N PRO A 303 1.17 20.76 10.28
CA PRO A 303 -0.29 20.63 10.19
C PRO A 303 -0.74 20.15 8.79
N ILE A 304 -1.93 19.55 8.66
CA ILE A 304 -2.36 18.88 7.41
C ILE A 304 -2.67 19.90 6.31
N GLU A 305 -3.17 21.05 6.72
CA GLU A 305 -3.41 22.24 5.92
C GLU A 305 -2.19 22.65 5.10
N ALA A 306 -0.99 22.55 5.68
CA ALA A 306 0.26 22.91 5.03
C ALA A 306 0.67 21.96 3.90
N TRP A 307 -0.01 20.82 3.78
CA TRP A 307 0.16 19.84 2.72
C TRP A 307 -0.83 20.03 1.57
N THR A 308 -1.70 21.02 1.63
CA THR A 308 -2.62 21.35 0.54
C THR A 308 -1.96 22.23 -0.52
N ALA A 309 -2.54 22.26 -1.72
CA ALA A 309 -2.09 23.14 -2.79
C ALA A 309 -2.44 24.63 -2.57
N ASP A 310 -3.17 24.97 -1.49
CA ASP A 310 -3.60 26.34 -1.20
C ASP A 310 -2.38 27.21 -0.85
N PRO A 311 -2.05 28.26 -1.63
CA PRO A 311 -0.88 29.11 -1.41
C PRO A 311 -0.89 29.89 -0.09
N GLU A 312 -2.04 30.02 0.57
CA GLU A 312 -2.15 30.73 1.85
C GLU A 312 -1.82 29.82 3.04
N LEU A 313 -1.90 28.49 2.88
CA LEU A 313 -1.66 27.51 3.94
C LEU A 313 -0.21 27.02 3.87
N ARG A 314 0.74 27.87 4.31
CA ARG A 314 2.18 27.57 4.30
C ARG A 314 2.71 27.35 5.72
N PHE A 315 3.54 26.34 5.93
CA PHE A 315 4.14 26.08 7.24
C PHE A 315 5.40 26.93 7.41
N PHE A 316 5.35 27.97 8.25
CA PHE A 316 6.45 28.96 8.37
C PHE A 316 6.92 29.50 7.00
N GLY A 317 5.97 29.75 6.09
CA GLY A 317 6.25 30.21 4.72
C GLY A 317 6.72 29.14 3.74
N ILE A 318 6.80 27.87 4.16
CA ILE A 318 7.27 26.76 3.35
C ILE A 318 6.11 26.11 2.60
N ASP A 319 6.32 25.87 1.31
CA ASP A 319 5.38 25.20 0.41
C ASP A 319 5.67 23.69 0.32
N LEU A 320 5.22 22.93 1.33
CA LEU A 320 5.47 21.48 1.40
C LEU A 320 4.86 20.73 0.21
N TYR A 321 3.67 21.15 -0.23
CA TYR A 321 3.00 20.60 -1.41
C TYR A 321 3.80 20.90 -2.68
N GLY A 322 4.10 22.17 -2.95
CA GLY A 322 4.83 22.61 -4.14
C GLY A 322 6.21 21.96 -4.22
N MET A 323 6.95 21.87 -3.11
CA MET A 323 8.23 21.18 -3.06
C MET A 323 8.13 19.69 -3.44
N THR A 324 7.08 19.02 -2.96
CA THR A 324 6.82 17.61 -3.31
C THR A 324 6.55 17.47 -4.80
N VAL A 325 5.74 18.35 -5.38
CA VAL A 325 5.40 18.36 -6.82
C VAL A 325 6.62 18.69 -7.67
N ASP A 326 7.40 19.70 -7.30
CA ASP A 326 8.60 20.11 -8.02
C ASP A 326 9.63 18.98 -8.06
N ARG A 327 9.83 18.29 -6.93
CA ARG A 327 10.79 17.20 -6.87
C ARG A 327 10.30 15.96 -7.61
N PHE A 328 9.00 15.68 -7.56
CA PHE A 328 8.39 14.67 -8.42
C PHE A 328 8.65 14.98 -9.90
N ASN A 329 8.39 16.21 -10.33
CA ASN A 329 8.59 16.63 -11.73
C ASN A 329 10.04 16.51 -12.16
N TYR A 330 11.00 16.87 -11.30
CA TYR A 330 12.42 16.66 -11.56
C TYR A 330 12.74 15.19 -11.89
N TYR A 331 12.26 14.25 -11.07
CA TYR A 331 12.51 12.83 -11.30
C TYR A 331 11.74 12.27 -12.49
N LYS A 332 10.49 12.71 -12.69
CA LYS A 332 9.69 12.38 -13.87
C LYS A 332 10.44 12.75 -15.15
N ASP A 333 10.97 13.97 -15.21
CA ASP A 333 11.71 14.47 -16.38
C ASP A 333 13.04 13.73 -16.55
N MET A 334 13.74 13.43 -15.44
CA MET A 334 14.95 12.61 -15.45
C MET A 334 14.70 11.21 -15.99
N PHE A 335 13.58 10.57 -15.62
CA PHE A 335 13.21 9.24 -16.12
C PHE A 335 12.70 9.28 -17.57
N ALA A 336 12.07 10.38 -17.98
CA ALA A 336 11.64 10.59 -19.35
C ALA A 336 12.80 10.83 -20.33
N ALA A 337 13.98 11.21 -19.83
CA ALA A 337 15.17 11.38 -20.65
C ALA A 337 15.49 10.11 -21.47
N ALA A 338 15.94 10.30 -22.71
CA ALA A 338 16.17 9.20 -23.64
C ALA A 338 17.20 8.18 -23.11
N ASP A 339 18.21 8.64 -22.36
CA ASP A 339 19.32 7.88 -21.81
C ASP A 339 19.10 7.39 -20.36
N SER A 340 17.93 7.60 -19.77
CA SER A 340 17.69 7.30 -18.35
C SER A 340 17.78 5.81 -18.01
N GLY A 341 17.54 4.92 -18.99
CA GLY A 341 17.36 3.49 -18.76
C GLY A 341 16.06 3.12 -18.04
N PHE A 342 15.26 4.11 -17.61
CA PHE A 342 14.03 3.93 -16.86
C PHE A 342 12.80 4.40 -17.64
N VAL A 343 11.64 3.91 -17.21
CA VAL A 343 10.32 4.43 -17.58
C VAL A 343 9.47 4.55 -16.33
N LEU A 344 8.91 5.74 -16.08
CA LEU A 344 8.00 5.94 -14.95
C LEU A 344 6.78 5.03 -15.14
N ASN A 345 6.53 4.21 -14.14
CA ASN A 345 5.48 3.19 -14.16
C ASN A 345 4.30 3.59 -13.28
N ARG A 346 4.56 4.01 -12.03
CA ARG A 346 3.50 4.38 -11.08
C ARG A 346 3.88 5.52 -10.17
N VAL A 347 2.83 6.18 -9.65
CA VAL A 347 2.95 7.20 -8.59
C VAL A 347 1.99 6.85 -7.46
N CYS A 348 2.53 6.56 -6.28
CA CYS A 348 1.72 6.38 -5.06
C CYS A 348 2.25 7.27 -3.94
N ALA A 349 1.43 7.48 -2.91
CA ALA A 349 1.79 8.26 -1.75
C ALA A 349 1.55 7.46 -0.47
N PHE A 350 2.30 7.77 0.57
CA PHE A 350 2.12 7.24 1.91
C PHE A 350 2.08 8.42 2.88
N TRP A 351 0.91 8.66 3.43
CA TRP A 351 0.64 9.73 4.39
C TRP A 351 1.02 9.28 5.81
N LEU A 352 2.12 9.83 6.31
CA LEU A 352 2.61 9.67 7.68
C LEU A 352 1.84 10.61 8.60
N GLN A 353 0.77 10.11 9.20
CA GLN A 353 -0.02 10.88 10.16
C GLN A 353 0.75 11.07 11.47
N GLY A 354 1.07 12.31 11.84
CA GLY A 354 1.85 12.69 13.04
C GLY A 354 1.09 13.56 14.06
N GLU A 355 1.83 14.20 14.97
CA GLU A 355 1.43 14.84 16.25
C GLU A 355 0.75 16.23 16.13
N THR A 356 0.30 16.67 14.96
CA THR A 356 0.06 18.11 14.74
C THR A 356 -1.36 18.59 14.73
N CYS A 357 -2.33 17.70 14.92
CA CYS A 357 -3.63 18.17 15.39
C CYS A 357 -3.56 18.63 16.86
N GLU A 358 -2.35 18.65 17.47
CA GLU A 358 -2.05 19.02 18.86
C GLU A 358 -1.27 20.34 19.03
N GLU A 359 -0.46 20.78 18.06
CA GLU A 359 0.58 21.81 18.30
C GLU A 359 0.36 23.15 17.59
N PHE A 360 -0.41 23.19 16.49
CA PHE A 360 -0.50 24.38 15.64
C PHE A 360 -1.88 24.52 14.99
N VAL A 361 -2.57 25.62 15.26
CA VAL A 361 -3.81 26.05 14.60
C VAL A 361 -3.50 27.25 13.72
N TYR A 362 -3.97 27.21 12.48
CA TYR A 362 -3.82 28.33 11.55
C TYR A 362 -4.71 29.49 12.00
N ASP A 363 -4.10 30.61 12.40
CA ASP A 363 -4.80 31.85 12.73
C ASP A 363 -4.56 32.87 11.60
N PRO A 364 -5.54 33.08 10.68
CA PRO A 364 -5.39 34.00 9.55
C PRO A 364 -5.30 35.47 9.96
N SER A 365 -5.56 35.81 11.23
CA SER A 365 -5.51 37.16 11.78
C SER A 365 -4.17 37.54 12.41
N GLU A 366 -3.27 36.56 12.60
CA GLU A 366 -1.95 36.75 13.19
C GLU A 366 -0.87 37.06 12.15
N HIS A 367 0.13 37.82 12.59
CA HIS A 367 1.29 38.21 11.81
C HIS A 367 2.50 38.38 12.72
N THR A 368 3.57 37.57 12.60
CA THR A 368 4.91 38.00 13.03
C THR A 368 6.09 37.31 12.35
N TRP A 369 7.09 38.13 11.99
CA TRP A 369 8.51 37.86 12.29
C TRP A 369 9.17 39.20 12.67
N ASP A 370 9.74 39.31 13.88
CA ASP A 370 10.62 40.43 14.25
C ASP A 370 12.08 39.96 14.30
N SER A 371 12.85 40.65 13.48
CA SER A 371 14.28 40.61 13.32
C SER A 371 15.05 40.84 14.62
N LYS A 372 15.91 39.89 15.00
CA LYS A 372 17.15 40.27 15.68
C LYS A 372 18.43 40.09 14.89
N ASN A 373 18.40 39.64 13.63
CA ASN A 373 19.62 39.59 12.79
C ASN A 373 19.42 39.92 11.29
N GLY A 374 18.32 40.56 10.91
CA GLY A 374 18.26 41.40 9.70
C GLY A 374 18.50 40.75 8.32
N GLN A 375 17.69 39.77 7.90
CA GLN A 375 17.47 39.52 6.45
C GLN A 375 16.16 38.78 6.11
N ALA A 376 15.51 39.29 5.05
CA ALA A 376 14.37 38.83 4.25
C ALA A 376 12.98 38.62 4.92
N ASN A 377 12.09 39.60 4.65
CA ASN A 377 10.65 39.55 4.90
C ASN A 377 9.94 38.51 4.02
N TYR A 378 9.11 37.66 4.63
CA TYR A 378 7.98 37.03 3.93
C TYR A 378 6.67 37.41 4.62
N LYS A 379 5.82 38.15 3.89
CA LYS A 379 4.44 38.45 4.28
C LYS A 379 3.55 37.30 3.79
N TYR A 380 3.27 36.34 4.64
CA TYR A 380 2.12 35.45 4.47
C TYR A 380 0.99 35.95 5.38
N LYS A 381 -0.27 35.80 4.96
CA LYS A 381 -1.42 36.01 5.85
C LYS A 381 -1.47 34.81 6.80
N GLY A 382 -1.60 35.07 8.10
CA GLY A 382 -1.77 34.06 9.14
C GLY A 382 -0.49 33.43 9.69
N ASP A 383 -0.53 33.01 10.95
CA ASP A 383 0.55 32.30 11.67
C ASP A 383 0.00 31.07 12.42
N TRP A 384 0.90 30.15 12.77
CA TRP A 384 0.60 28.88 13.43
C TRP A 384 0.80 29.00 14.95
N LYS A 385 -0.23 28.69 15.75
CA LYS A 385 -0.15 28.77 17.22
C LYS A 385 -0.46 27.47 17.94
N ALA A 386 0.22 27.25 19.07
CA ALA A 386 -0.22 26.29 20.07
C ALA A 386 -1.67 26.58 20.48
N PRO A 387 -2.57 25.58 20.50
CA PRO A 387 -3.98 25.79 20.80
C PRO A 387 -4.14 26.37 22.20
N SER A 388 -4.92 27.45 22.32
CA SER A 388 -5.14 28.17 23.58
C SER A 388 -6.30 27.57 24.39
N SER A 389 -7.16 26.79 23.74
CA SER A 389 -8.29 26.10 24.35
C SER A 389 -8.74 24.86 23.56
N LYS A 390 -9.55 23.98 24.18
CA LYS A 390 -10.15 22.80 23.52
C LYS A 390 -11.00 23.13 22.28
N LYS A 391 -11.45 24.39 22.11
CA LYS A 391 -12.25 24.84 20.95
C LYS A 391 -11.43 25.06 19.68
N ASP A 392 -10.10 25.02 19.80
CA ASP A 392 -9.17 25.26 18.70
C ASP A 392 -8.72 23.94 18.03
N LEU A 393 -9.23 22.78 18.48
CA LEU A 393 -8.88 21.47 17.93
C LEU A 393 -9.63 21.17 16.62
N MET A 394 -8.93 20.56 15.66
CA MET A 394 -9.48 20.20 14.35
C MET A 394 -10.61 19.17 14.45
N THR A 395 -11.74 19.47 13.82
CA THR A 395 -12.87 18.54 13.68
C THR A 395 -12.60 17.46 12.62
N ALA A 396 -13.37 16.38 12.66
CA ALA A 396 -13.26 15.28 11.69
C ALA A 396 -13.55 15.75 10.25
N ASP A 397 -14.52 16.65 10.10
CA ASP A 397 -14.91 17.24 8.81
C ASP A 397 -13.81 18.16 8.25
N GLN A 398 -13.22 19.01 9.10
CA GLN A 398 -12.09 19.86 8.70
C GLN A 398 -10.90 19.02 8.23
N TYR A 399 -10.51 18.00 9.01
CA TYR A 399 -9.43 17.09 8.64
C TYR A 399 -9.72 16.41 7.29
N THR A 400 -10.93 15.89 7.12
CA THR A 400 -11.35 15.24 5.87
C THR A 400 -11.26 16.20 4.69
N GLY A 401 -11.70 17.45 4.86
CA GLY A 401 -11.63 18.48 3.83
C GLY A 401 -10.19 18.75 3.38
N TYR A 402 -9.27 18.95 4.31
CA TYR A 402 -7.85 19.17 3.99
C TYR A 402 -7.19 17.95 3.37
N PHE A 403 -7.44 16.75 3.93
CA PHE A 403 -6.89 15.50 3.37
C PHE A 403 -7.35 15.28 1.93
N MET A 404 -8.64 15.44 1.66
CA MET A 404 -9.20 15.26 0.32
C MET A 404 -8.70 16.33 -0.65
N SER A 405 -8.58 17.59 -0.22
CA SER A 405 -8.00 18.68 -1.02
C SER A 405 -6.55 18.37 -1.45
N MET A 406 -5.71 17.92 -0.50
CA MET A 406 -4.36 17.45 -0.80
C MET A 406 -4.38 16.26 -1.78
N TYR A 407 -5.18 15.24 -1.50
CA TYR A 407 -5.27 14.03 -2.33
C TYR A 407 -5.68 14.36 -3.77
N GLU A 408 -6.74 15.13 -3.96
CA GLU A 408 -7.24 15.52 -5.28
C GLU A 408 -6.22 16.37 -6.06
N SER A 409 -5.50 17.25 -5.35
CA SER A 409 -4.43 18.05 -5.95
C SER A 409 -3.26 17.15 -6.40
N LEU A 410 -2.84 16.18 -5.58
CA LEU A 410 -1.81 15.21 -5.97
C LEU A 410 -2.25 14.32 -7.15
N VAL A 411 -3.52 13.87 -7.17
CA VAL A 411 -4.08 13.15 -8.32
C VAL A 411 -3.92 13.97 -9.60
N LYS A 412 -4.23 15.27 -9.54
CA LYS A 412 -4.14 16.17 -10.68
C LYS A 412 -2.70 16.48 -11.09
N ASP A 413 -1.85 16.86 -10.14
CA ASP A 413 -0.55 17.47 -10.45
C ASP A 413 0.57 16.43 -10.60
N VAL A 414 0.45 15.26 -9.97
CA VAL A 414 1.45 14.19 -10.05
C VAL A 414 0.91 12.86 -10.58
N GLY A 415 -0.38 12.77 -10.92
CA GLY A 415 -0.98 11.53 -11.41
C GLY A 415 -1.08 10.45 -10.34
N LEU A 416 -1.35 10.84 -9.09
CA LEU A 416 -1.39 9.94 -7.95
C LEU A 416 -2.41 8.80 -8.15
N GLU A 417 -1.94 7.56 -8.15
CA GLU A 417 -2.78 6.38 -8.29
C GLU A 417 -3.34 5.88 -6.97
N PHE A 418 -2.61 6.04 -5.86
CA PHE A 418 -2.98 5.48 -4.56
C PHE A 418 -2.34 6.26 -3.42
N ILE A 419 -3.06 6.40 -2.30
CA ILE A 419 -2.51 6.91 -1.05
C ILE A 419 -2.75 5.93 0.11
N GLY A 420 -1.65 5.46 0.71
CA GLY A 420 -1.66 4.65 1.91
C GLY A 420 -1.60 5.54 3.15
N ILE A 421 -2.52 5.38 4.09
CA ILE A 421 -2.50 6.07 5.37
C ILE A 421 -1.65 5.24 6.34
N LEU A 422 -0.61 5.87 6.87
CA LEU A 422 0.28 5.36 7.91
C LEU A 422 0.06 6.17 9.20
N PRO A 423 -0.81 5.72 10.11
CA PRO A 423 -0.83 6.17 11.49
C PRO A 423 0.56 6.07 12.13
N VAL A 424 1.12 7.20 12.57
CA VAL A 424 2.41 7.24 13.25
C VAL A 424 2.26 7.84 14.65
N ARG A 425 2.91 7.21 15.64
CA ARG A 425 2.84 7.55 17.07
C ARG A 425 1.43 7.55 17.67
N SER A 426 1.40 7.51 18.99
CA SER A 426 0.22 7.71 19.80
C SER A 426 -0.07 9.21 19.92
N MET A 427 -1.28 9.66 19.56
CA MET A 427 -1.79 11.01 19.82
C MET A 427 -2.04 11.21 21.35
N THR A 428 -1.00 11.07 22.16
CA THR A 428 -1.11 11.10 23.63
C THR A 428 -1.17 12.51 24.21
N GLY A 429 -0.80 13.55 23.46
CA GLY A 429 -0.87 14.94 23.91
C GLY A 429 -2.28 15.56 23.85
N VAL A 430 -3.22 14.92 23.14
CA VAL A 430 -4.62 15.39 22.94
C VAL A 430 -5.68 14.72 23.79
N SER A 431 -5.32 13.82 24.71
CA SER A 431 -6.31 13.31 25.64
C SER A 431 -6.66 14.41 26.65
N SER A 432 -7.77 15.11 26.40
CA SER A 432 -8.35 16.03 27.37
C SER A 432 -8.61 15.28 28.70
N LYS A 433 -8.67 15.97 29.85
CA LYS A 433 -9.00 15.31 31.13
C LYS A 433 -10.28 14.46 31.02
N GLU A 434 -11.27 14.93 30.26
CA GLU A 434 -12.48 14.17 29.90
C GLU A 434 -12.19 12.96 29.01
N ASN A 435 -11.29 13.03 28.01
CA ASN A 435 -10.93 11.88 27.17
C ASN A 435 -10.17 10.80 27.96
N LEU A 436 -9.38 11.23 28.96
CA LEU A 436 -8.73 10.35 29.93
C LEU A 436 -9.75 9.74 30.92
N GLU A 437 -10.73 10.53 31.36
CA GLU A 437 -11.81 10.10 32.27
C GLU A 437 -12.83 9.18 31.57
N GLU A 438 -13.09 9.38 30.28
CA GLU A 438 -13.98 8.58 29.40
C GLU A 438 -13.26 7.42 28.69
N GLN A 439 -11.97 7.21 28.98
CA GLN A 439 -11.15 6.13 28.43
C GLN A 439 -11.01 6.12 26.89
N GLN A 440 -11.15 7.27 26.24
CA GLN A 440 -10.91 7.47 24.81
C GLN A 440 -9.40 7.60 24.55
N LEU A 441 -8.68 6.47 24.62
CA LEU A 441 -7.24 6.45 24.39
C LEU A 441 -6.89 6.42 22.89
N VAL A 442 -6.09 7.42 22.46
CA VAL A 442 -5.09 7.44 21.37
C VAL A 442 -5.54 7.17 19.91
N ASP A 443 -6.47 6.24 19.69
CA ASP A 443 -6.84 5.73 18.35
C ASP A 443 -8.14 6.30 17.79
N LEU A 444 -8.77 7.25 18.47
CA LEU A 444 -10.14 7.63 18.14
C LEU A 444 -10.41 9.14 18.30
N VAL A 445 -9.36 9.96 18.17
CA VAL A 445 -9.49 11.40 17.95
C VAL A 445 -10.05 11.68 16.56
N ALA A 446 -10.67 12.84 16.36
CA ALA A 446 -11.33 13.24 15.11
C ALA A 446 -10.51 12.93 13.83
N PRO A 447 -9.20 13.27 13.72
CA PRO A 447 -8.37 12.88 12.57
C PRO A 447 -8.36 11.38 12.29
N ARG A 448 -8.30 10.56 13.34
CA ARG A 448 -8.24 9.10 13.22
C ARG A 448 -9.60 8.52 12.83
N ALA A 449 -10.69 9.06 13.39
CA ALA A 449 -12.05 8.73 12.95
C ALA A 449 -12.24 9.03 11.46
N SER A 450 -11.78 10.20 10.98
CA SER A 450 -11.80 10.55 9.55
C SER A 450 -11.01 9.57 8.69
N GLN A 451 -9.81 9.15 9.11
CA GLN A 451 -8.99 8.20 8.35
C GLN A 451 -9.66 6.84 8.20
N PHE A 452 -10.28 6.34 9.28
CA PHE A 452 -11.07 5.12 9.24
C PHE A 452 -12.27 5.28 8.31
N ALA A 453 -13.00 6.37 8.45
CA ALA A 453 -14.12 6.69 7.57
C ALA A 453 -13.72 6.73 6.10
N MET A 454 -12.60 7.39 5.76
CA MET A 454 -12.07 7.43 4.39
C MET A 454 -11.70 6.04 3.89
N ASN A 455 -11.10 5.20 4.73
CA ASN A 455 -10.79 3.81 4.39
C ASN A 455 -12.06 2.97 4.10
N PHE A 456 -13.14 3.17 4.86
CA PHE A 456 -14.39 2.40 4.72
C PHE A 456 -15.38 2.99 3.73
N ALA A 457 -15.31 4.29 3.44
CA ALA A 457 -16.15 4.90 2.42
C ALA A 457 -15.86 4.34 1.02
N GLY A 458 -14.73 3.64 0.83
CA GLY A 458 -14.30 3.11 -0.46
C GLY A 458 -14.11 4.22 -1.51
N LYS A 459 -14.03 5.48 -1.05
CA LYS A 459 -13.89 6.64 -1.92
C LYS A 459 -12.42 6.74 -2.36
N GLY A 460 -12.19 6.45 -3.63
CA GLY A 460 -10.88 6.59 -4.26
C GLY A 460 -9.90 5.47 -3.89
N ASN A 461 -8.66 5.64 -4.35
CA ASN A 461 -7.58 4.71 -4.08
C ASN A 461 -6.89 5.07 -2.76
N ILE A 462 -7.66 5.15 -1.67
CA ILE A 462 -7.22 5.50 -0.32
C ILE A 462 -7.35 4.27 0.56
N ALA A 463 -6.33 3.93 1.35
CA ALA A 463 -6.45 2.85 2.33
C ALA A 463 -5.53 3.02 3.53
N ILE A 464 -5.99 2.58 4.69
CA ILE A 464 -5.10 2.32 5.83
C ILE A 464 -4.32 1.04 5.51
N VAL A 465 -3.00 1.14 5.54
CA VAL A 465 -2.11 0.00 5.24
C VAL A 465 -1.44 -0.57 6.48
N THR A 466 -1.76 -0.03 7.66
CA THR A 466 -1.17 -0.44 8.94
C THR A 466 -2.20 -1.15 9.82
N LEU A 467 -1.79 -2.26 10.43
CA LEU A 467 -2.48 -2.90 11.53
C LEU A 467 -1.42 -3.38 12.52
N VAL A 468 -1.55 -3.02 13.79
CA VAL A 468 -0.69 -3.57 14.83
C VAL A 468 -1.09 -5.03 15.06
N THR A 469 -0.21 -5.94 14.64
CA THR A 469 -0.30 -7.36 14.94
C THR A 469 0.13 -7.64 16.38
N ASP A 470 -0.22 -8.80 16.93
CA ASP A 470 0.30 -9.18 18.26
C ASP A 470 1.83 -9.34 18.26
N ILE A 471 2.41 -9.75 17.12
CA ILE A 471 3.86 -9.81 16.87
C ILE A 471 4.48 -8.42 17.02
N ALA A 472 3.89 -7.42 16.36
CA ALA A 472 4.28 -6.04 16.47
C ALA A 472 4.29 -5.51 17.92
N ARG A 473 3.30 -5.88 18.74
CA ARG A 473 3.26 -5.50 20.16
C ARG A 473 4.42 -6.11 20.95
N THR A 474 4.76 -7.36 20.67
CA THR A 474 5.82 -8.07 21.38
C THR A 474 7.24 -7.71 20.94
N GLU A 475 7.43 -7.37 19.67
CA GLU A 475 8.75 -7.11 19.09
C GLU A 475 9.17 -5.63 19.16
N SER A 476 8.23 -4.69 19.01
CA SER A 476 8.56 -3.26 19.04
C SER A 476 8.76 -2.71 20.46
N TYR A 477 8.21 -3.38 21.47
CA TYR A 477 8.33 -3.01 22.89
C TYR A 477 8.45 -4.27 23.77
N PRO A 478 9.65 -4.88 23.85
CA PRO A 478 9.83 -6.14 24.56
C PRO A 478 9.71 -6.03 26.09
N ASP A 479 9.91 -4.83 26.66
CA ASP A 479 9.80 -4.59 28.11
C ASP A 479 8.42 -4.10 28.49
N LYS A 480 7.67 -4.97 29.15
CA LYS A 480 6.30 -4.70 29.60
C LYS A 480 6.13 -3.59 30.63
N ASN A 481 7.24 -3.15 31.20
CA ASN A 481 7.27 -2.18 32.28
C ASN A 481 7.85 -0.84 31.82
N ALA A 482 8.24 -0.71 30.55
CA ALA A 482 8.73 0.55 30.01
C ALA A 482 7.64 1.64 30.06
N GLU A 483 8.03 2.86 30.38
CA GLU A 483 7.14 4.02 30.31
C GLU A 483 6.58 4.13 28.88
N GLY A 484 5.27 3.92 28.76
CA GLY A 484 4.57 3.93 27.48
C GLY A 484 4.41 2.61 26.74
N TRP A 485 4.74 1.48 27.38
CA TRP A 485 4.42 0.12 26.92
C TRP A 485 2.91 -0.14 26.67
N GLY A 486 2.02 0.80 27.05
CA GLY A 486 0.58 0.75 26.78
C GLY A 486 0.02 1.89 25.93
N TYR A 487 0.84 2.84 25.43
CA TYR A 487 0.34 4.02 24.71
C TYR A 487 0.17 3.80 23.21
N ILE A 488 0.65 2.68 22.66
CA ILE A 488 0.52 2.37 21.23
C ILE A 488 -0.85 1.73 21.00
N GLY A 489 -1.76 2.54 20.46
CA GLY A 489 -3.00 2.05 19.91
C GLY A 489 -2.81 1.13 18.69
N CYS A 490 -3.82 0.35 18.32
CA CYS A 490 -3.77 -0.80 17.42
C CYS A 490 -3.44 -0.53 15.95
N PHE A 491 -3.17 0.72 15.61
CA PHE A 491 -2.89 1.12 14.22
C PHE A 491 -1.58 1.88 14.09
N ASN A 492 -0.96 2.28 15.21
CA ASN A 492 0.17 3.19 15.19
C ASN A 492 1.47 2.45 14.88
N ILE A 493 2.21 2.96 13.91
CA ILE A 493 3.62 2.66 13.74
C ILE A 493 4.38 3.52 14.74
N HIS A 494 4.99 2.90 15.76
CA HIS A 494 6.08 3.53 16.51
C HIS A 494 7.31 2.65 16.37
N TYR A 495 8.41 3.21 15.87
CA TYR A 495 9.69 2.53 15.88
C TYR A 495 10.50 2.99 17.08
N ASN A 496 11.36 2.11 17.59
CA ASN A 496 12.57 2.61 18.23
C ASN A 496 13.38 3.34 17.14
N GLN A 497 14.01 4.48 17.45
CA GLN A 497 14.82 5.23 16.46
C GLN A 497 15.97 4.38 15.86
N LEU A 498 16.17 3.17 16.38
CA LEU A 498 17.16 2.16 16.00
C LEU A 498 16.61 1.08 15.05
N GLY A 499 15.47 1.33 14.39
CA GLY A 499 15.12 0.60 13.18
C GLY A 499 14.84 -0.89 13.38
N TYR A 500 13.96 -1.25 14.32
CA TYR A 500 13.23 -2.52 14.29
C TYR A 500 11.74 -2.29 14.48
N ASN A 501 10.92 -2.45 13.43
CA ASN A 501 9.49 -2.65 13.63
C ASN A 501 8.90 -3.70 12.68
N ALA A 502 8.42 -4.80 13.25
CA ALA A 502 7.56 -5.74 12.53
C ALA A 502 6.36 -5.00 11.90
N ILE A 503 5.85 -3.95 12.55
CA ILE A 503 4.73 -3.13 12.04
C ILE A 503 5.06 -2.48 10.69
N GLY A 504 6.27 -1.92 10.50
CA GLY A 504 6.65 -1.28 9.25
C GLY A 504 6.74 -2.30 8.11
N LYS A 505 7.23 -3.51 8.40
CA LYS A 505 7.27 -4.62 7.44
C LYS A 505 5.88 -5.15 7.12
N ASP A 506 5.02 -5.34 8.12
CA ASP A 506 3.62 -5.76 7.94
C ASP A 506 2.86 -4.72 7.11
N SER A 507 3.09 -3.44 7.38
CA SER A 507 2.46 -2.34 6.64
C SER A 507 2.96 -2.27 5.20
N ALA A 508 4.25 -2.48 4.98
CA ALA A 508 4.85 -2.60 3.66
C ALA A 508 4.25 -3.78 2.87
N LEU A 509 4.07 -4.93 3.53
CA LEU A 509 3.45 -6.11 2.95
C LEU A 509 1.99 -5.86 2.58
N ASN A 510 1.21 -5.25 3.47
CA ASN A 510 -0.18 -4.88 3.20
C ASN A 510 -0.28 -3.91 2.02
N ALA A 511 0.57 -2.87 1.99
CA ALA A 511 0.61 -1.91 0.90
C ALA A 511 0.96 -2.59 -0.45
N ALA A 512 1.99 -3.43 -0.46
CA ALA A 512 2.40 -4.14 -1.67
C ALA A 512 1.28 -5.09 -2.17
N ARG A 513 0.65 -5.87 -1.29
CA ARG A 513 -0.46 -6.78 -1.64
C ARG A 513 -1.71 -6.06 -2.10
N LEU A 514 -2.01 -4.90 -1.53
CA LEU A 514 -3.12 -4.06 -1.96
C LEU A 514 -2.95 -3.63 -3.43
N LEU A 515 -1.72 -3.29 -3.80
CA LEU A 515 -1.35 -2.73 -5.10
C LEU A 515 -1.01 -3.77 -6.18
N THR A 516 -0.93 -5.07 -5.82
CA THR A 516 -0.50 -6.17 -6.71
C THR A 516 -1.49 -7.33 -6.73
N ALA A 517 -1.47 -8.17 -7.77
CA ALA A 517 -2.31 -9.38 -7.89
C ALA A 517 -1.65 -10.64 -7.27
N TYR A 518 -1.10 -10.51 -6.06
CA TYR A 518 -0.34 -11.60 -5.42
C TYR A 518 -1.22 -12.59 -4.67
N ASP A 519 -2.14 -12.10 -3.83
CA ASP A 519 -3.01 -12.91 -2.97
C ASP A 519 -4.48 -12.77 -3.35
N ASP A 520 -5.29 -13.75 -2.94
CA ASP A 520 -6.75 -13.60 -2.91
C ASP A 520 -7.13 -12.43 -1.99
N LYS A 521 -7.80 -11.43 -2.58
CA LYS A 521 -8.23 -10.20 -1.89
C LYS A 521 -9.64 -10.33 -1.31
N LYS A 522 -10.14 -11.54 -1.10
CA LYS A 522 -11.43 -11.77 -0.45
C LYS A 522 -11.43 -11.32 1.01
N ALA A 523 -12.53 -10.71 1.43
CA ALA A 523 -12.75 -10.40 2.84
C ALA A 523 -12.91 -11.70 3.65
N GLN A 524 -12.24 -11.78 4.80
CA GLN A 524 -12.24 -12.99 5.64
C GLN A 524 -12.95 -12.78 6.98
N GLN A 525 -12.87 -11.57 7.56
CA GLN A 525 -13.52 -11.25 8.83
C GLN A 525 -13.79 -9.74 8.95
N ILE A 526 -14.83 -9.39 9.72
CA ILE A 526 -15.05 -8.04 10.25
C ILE A 526 -14.67 -8.05 11.72
N ARG A 527 -13.71 -7.21 12.11
CA ARG A 527 -13.28 -7.05 13.50
C ARG A 527 -13.69 -5.69 14.03
N VAL A 528 -14.29 -5.67 15.21
CA VAL A 528 -14.75 -4.43 15.88
C VAL A 528 -13.91 -4.17 17.10
N TYR A 529 -13.44 -2.94 17.26
CA TYR A 529 -12.66 -2.46 18.38
C TYR A 529 -13.47 -1.44 19.18
N ASP A 530 -13.32 -1.51 20.51
CA ASP A 530 -13.89 -0.54 21.45
C ASP A 530 -13.18 0.82 21.39
N THR A 531 -13.65 1.82 22.14
CA THR A 531 -13.12 3.19 22.21
C THR A 531 -11.62 3.29 22.53
N ASN A 532 -11.06 2.25 23.13
CA ASN A 532 -9.63 2.21 23.45
C ASN A 532 -8.76 1.67 22.30
N GLY A 533 -9.37 1.35 21.15
CA GLY A 533 -8.73 0.80 19.97
C GLY A 533 -8.16 -0.62 20.15
N ARG A 534 -8.15 -1.18 21.36
CA ARG A 534 -7.41 -2.39 21.76
C ARG A 534 -8.29 -3.60 22.02
N ASN A 535 -9.41 -3.38 22.71
CA ASN A 535 -10.33 -4.44 23.04
C ASN A 535 -11.18 -4.77 21.82
N ILE A 536 -11.25 -6.06 21.51
CA ILE A 536 -12.16 -6.56 20.47
C ILE A 536 -13.54 -6.67 21.09
N ILE A 537 -14.53 -6.10 20.41
CA ILE A 537 -15.95 -6.34 20.69
C ILE A 537 -16.35 -7.55 19.84
N GLU A 538 -16.49 -8.70 20.50
CA GLU A 538 -16.83 -9.95 19.84
C GLU A 538 -18.22 -9.90 19.17
N ASN A 539 -18.42 -10.69 18.14
CA ASN A 539 -19.74 -10.80 17.49
C ASN A 539 -20.80 -11.29 18.50
N GLY A 540 -21.90 -10.54 18.61
CA GLY A 540 -22.97 -10.74 19.58
C GLY A 540 -22.69 -10.15 20.97
N ALA A 541 -21.54 -9.51 21.19
CA ALA A 541 -21.24 -8.87 22.47
C ALA A 541 -22.10 -7.61 22.70
N SER A 542 -22.27 -7.27 23.98
CA SER A 542 -23.05 -6.11 24.40
C SER A 542 -22.18 -4.96 24.89
N VAL A 543 -22.54 -3.74 24.50
CA VAL A 543 -21.96 -2.48 24.96
C VAL A 543 -23.02 -1.71 25.74
N ARG A 544 -22.69 -1.26 26.95
CA ARG A 544 -23.62 -0.45 27.77
C ARG A 544 -23.42 1.04 27.49
N MET A 545 -24.51 1.79 27.40
CA MET A 545 -24.49 3.24 27.16
C MET A 545 -25.63 3.92 27.91
N GLU A 546 -25.38 5.12 28.42
CA GLU A 546 -26.38 5.94 29.10
C GLU A 546 -27.18 6.79 28.10
N CYS A 547 -28.43 7.12 28.43
CA CYS A 547 -29.21 8.09 27.65
C CYS A 547 -28.47 9.45 27.54
N GLY A 548 -28.41 10.00 26.32
CA GLY A 548 -27.70 11.25 26.03
C GLY A 548 -26.19 11.09 25.80
N SER A 549 -25.64 9.88 25.91
CA SER A 549 -24.21 9.61 25.70
C SER A 549 -23.86 9.28 24.25
N THR A 550 -22.58 9.43 23.93
CA THR A 550 -21.99 8.97 22.67
C THR A 550 -20.84 8.00 22.96
N LYS A 551 -20.55 7.13 21.99
CA LYS A 551 -19.44 6.17 22.08
C LYS A 551 -18.90 5.83 20.70
N GLN A 552 -17.59 5.97 20.52
CA GLN A 552 -16.91 5.63 19.28
C GLN A 552 -16.52 4.14 19.22
N ILE A 553 -16.75 3.48 18.09
CA ILE A 553 -16.17 2.16 17.79
C ILE A 553 -15.37 2.21 16.49
N THR A 554 -14.50 1.22 16.27
CA THR A 554 -13.80 1.05 14.99
C THR A 554 -14.02 -0.35 14.45
N ALA A 555 -14.61 -0.49 13.26
CA ALA A 555 -14.75 -1.78 12.59
C ALA A 555 -13.80 -1.85 11.40
N ILE A 556 -13.10 -2.97 11.18
CA ILE A 556 -12.21 -3.18 10.03
C ILE A 556 -12.53 -4.50 9.31
N VAL A 557 -12.33 -4.51 8.00
CA VAL A 557 -12.32 -5.74 7.21
C VAL A 557 -10.89 -6.27 7.13
N LEU A 558 -10.70 -7.56 7.39
CA LEU A 558 -9.41 -8.23 7.26
C LEU A 558 -9.44 -9.30 6.17
N PRO A 559 -8.31 -9.54 5.48
CA PRO A 559 -7.04 -8.80 5.59
C PRO A 559 -7.16 -7.34 5.10
N LEU A 560 -6.27 -6.44 5.52
CA LEU A 560 -6.37 -5.01 5.16
C LEU A 560 -6.31 -4.74 3.64
N TYR A 561 -5.75 -5.66 2.88
CA TYR A 561 -5.70 -5.60 1.42
C TYR A 561 -6.95 -6.18 0.73
N ALA A 562 -7.98 -6.60 1.47
CA ALA A 562 -9.23 -7.12 0.89
C ALA A 562 -9.90 -6.10 -0.04
N GLU A 563 -10.69 -6.51 -1.04
CA GLU A 563 -11.37 -5.56 -1.95
C GLU A 563 -12.66 -4.99 -1.34
N ALA A 564 -13.48 -5.84 -0.73
CA ALA A 564 -14.73 -5.46 -0.08
C ALA A 564 -14.47 -4.83 1.30
N ARG A 565 -13.93 -3.59 1.33
CA ARG A 565 -13.61 -2.87 2.59
C ARG A 565 -14.73 -2.00 3.11
N SER A 566 -15.71 -1.69 2.26
CA SER A 566 -16.77 -0.77 2.64
C SER A 566 -17.63 -1.36 3.73
N LEU A 567 -17.93 -0.57 4.75
CA LEU A 567 -18.73 -0.99 5.89
C LEU A 567 -20.00 -0.16 5.96
N THR A 568 -21.10 -0.83 6.30
CA THR A 568 -22.39 -0.23 6.61
C THR A 568 -22.74 -0.54 8.06
N PHE A 569 -23.34 0.43 8.73
CA PHE A 569 -23.80 0.32 10.11
C PHE A 569 -25.33 0.47 10.12
N THR A 570 -26.04 -0.54 10.60
CA THR A 570 -27.51 -0.55 10.59
C THR A 570 -28.04 -0.88 11.99
N PRO A 571 -28.53 0.12 12.75
CA PRO A 571 -29.21 -0.13 14.02
C PRO A 571 -30.61 -0.71 13.77
N SER A 572 -31.04 -1.65 14.61
CA SER A 572 -32.38 -2.24 14.55
C SER A 572 -33.48 -1.26 15.00
N ASP A 573 -33.12 -0.23 15.76
CA ASP A 573 -33.98 0.88 16.19
C ASP A 573 -33.19 2.21 16.05
N PRO A 574 -33.25 2.88 14.88
CA PRO A 574 -32.49 4.12 14.61
C PRO A 574 -32.95 5.33 15.42
N GLU A 575 -34.14 5.27 16.05
CA GLU A 575 -34.61 6.33 16.94
C GLU A 575 -34.03 6.19 18.35
N ALA A 576 -33.78 4.96 18.81
CA ALA A 576 -33.13 4.70 20.10
C ALA A 576 -31.59 4.74 20.03
N VAL A 577 -31.00 4.31 18.91
CA VAL A 577 -29.55 4.34 18.69
C VAL A 577 -29.25 4.81 17.27
N ARG A 578 -28.48 5.89 17.17
CA ARG A 578 -27.92 6.36 15.90
C ARG A 578 -26.45 5.96 15.84
N ILE A 579 -25.98 5.63 14.65
CA ILE A 579 -24.56 5.41 14.39
C ILE A 579 -24.24 6.04 13.05
N ASP A 580 -23.19 6.86 13.00
CA ASP A 580 -22.74 7.47 11.76
C ASP A 580 -21.82 6.53 10.95
N ALA A 581 -21.43 6.96 9.75
CA ALA A 581 -20.52 6.20 8.89
C ALA A 581 -19.11 6.04 9.50
N ASN A 582 -18.79 6.79 10.55
CA ASN A 582 -17.51 6.77 11.23
C ASN A 582 -17.51 5.82 12.44
N GLY A 583 -18.66 5.25 12.80
CA GLY A 583 -18.81 4.38 13.97
C GLY A 583 -19.07 5.14 15.28
N LEU A 584 -19.49 6.42 15.22
CA LEU A 584 -19.91 7.17 16.40
C LEU A 584 -21.35 6.80 16.75
N ILE A 585 -21.50 6.01 17.82
CA ILE A 585 -22.80 5.65 18.38
C ILE A 585 -23.31 6.82 19.22
N THR A 586 -24.57 7.20 19.01
CA THR A 586 -25.28 8.22 19.79
C THR A 586 -26.57 7.61 20.34
N VAL A 587 -26.75 7.69 21.65
CA VAL A 587 -28.02 7.35 22.31
C VAL A 587 -28.72 8.67 22.64
N PRO A 588 -29.79 9.06 21.91
CA PRO A 588 -30.53 10.27 22.22
C PRO A 588 -31.10 10.25 23.63
N TYR A 589 -31.22 11.42 24.26
CA TYR A 589 -31.91 11.52 25.54
C TYR A 589 -33.40 11.25 25.35
N SER A 590 -33.86 10.10 25.84
CA SER A 590 -35.27 9.71 25.83
C SER A 590 -35.53 8.69 26.94
N ASP A 591 -36.50 8.95 27.80
CA ASP A 591 -36.90 8.01 28.85
C ASP A 591 -37.42 6.69 28.28
N ASP A 592 -38.01 6.72 27.08
CA ASP A 592 -38.51 5.53 26.37
C ASP A 592 -37.40 4.60 25.88
N SER A 593 -36.15 5.09 25.83
CA SER A 593 -34.99 4.29 25.40
C SER A 593 -34.37 3.47 26.53
N VAL A 594 -34.63 3.81 27.79
CA VAL A 594 -34.04 3.14 28.95
C VAL A 594 -34.46 1.67 29.01
N GLY A 595 -33.48 0.77 29.16
CA GLY A 595 -33.70 -0.68 29.21
C GLY A 595 -33.87 -1.34 27.85
N LYS A 596 -33.86 -0.59 26.73
CA LYS A 596 -33.84 -1.17 25.39
C LYS A 596 -32.49 -1.83 25.09
N GLU A 597 -32.56 -2.88 24.28
CA GLU A 597 -31.40 -3.48 23.63
C GLU A 597 -31.53 -3.29 22.12
N VAL A 598 -30.58 -2.57 21.51
CA VAL A 598 -30.59 -2.28 20.07
C VAL A 598 -29.43 -3.01 19.41
N ALA A 599 -29.72 -3.86 18.43
CA ALA A 599 -28.70 -4.53 17.64
C ALA A 599 -28.15 -3.56 16.59
N VAL A 600 -26.84 -3.46 16.48
CA VAL A 600 -26.15 -2.73 15.41
C VAL A 600 -25.46 -3.76 14.53
N GLU A 601 -25.97 -3.90 13.32
CA GLU A 601 -25.36 -4.73 12.28
C GLU A 601 -24.24 -3.96 11.57
N ILE A 602 -23.10 -4.62 11.39
CA ILE A 602 -21.92 -4.11 10.70
C ILE A 602 -21.62 -5.07 9.56
N SER A 603 -21.70 -4.60 8.31
CA SER A 603 -21.56 -5.45 7.12
C SER A 603 -20.79 -4.79 5.99
N ASN A 604 -20.03 -5.60 5.23
CA ASN A 604 -19.44 -5.22 3.94
C ASN A 604 -20.18 -5.82 2.73
N GLY A 605 -21.40 -6.33 2.93
CA GLY A 605 -22.17 -7.05 1.91
C GLY A 605 -21.84 -8.55 1.81
N GLU A 606 -20.62 -8.96 2.13
CA GLU A 606 -20.19 -10.37 2.12
C GLU A 606 -20.18 -11.01 3.52
N LEU A 607 -19.78 -10.22 4.50
CA LEU A 607 -19.59 -10.58 5.90
C LEU A 607 -20.50 -9.71 6.78
N LYS A 608 -20.82 -10.24 7.96
CA LYS A 608 -21.64 -9.57 8.95
C LYS A 608 -21.13 -9.84 10.35
N THR A 609 -21.08 -8.79 11.15
CA THR A 609 -20.91 -8.81 12.61
C THR A 609 -22.04 -8.01 13.24
N VAL A 610 -22.50 -8.40 14.43
CA VAL A 610 -23.53 -7.69 15.19
C VAL A 610 -22.99 -7.36 16.57
N ILE A 611 -23.27 -6.15 17.07
CA ILE A 611 -23.08 -5.78 18.48
C ILE A 611 -24.42 -5.33 19.06
N THR A 612 -24.61 -5.45 20.37
CA THR A 612 -25.85 -5.03 21.05
C THR A 612 -25.59 -3.83 21.95
N ILE A 613 -26.31 -2.74 21.76
CA ILE A 613 -26.29 -1.57 22.64
C ILE A 613 -27.36 -1.74 23.70
N LYS A 614 -26.95 -1.84 24.97
CA LYS A 614 -27.85 -1.88 26.13
C LYS A 614 -27.93 -0.49 26.73
N ILE A 615 -29.11 0.12 26.64
CA ILE A 615 -29.35 1.49 27.09
C ILE A 615 -29.73 1.47 28.57
N SER A 616 -29.01 2.25 29.39
CA SER A 616 -29.25 2.39 30.84
C SER A 616 -29.64 3.78 31.25
#